data_AF-A0AAV0BQS4-F1
#
_entry.id   AF-A0AAV0BQS4-F1
#
_cell.length_a   1.000
_cell.length_b   1.000
_cell.length_c   1.000
_cell.angle_alpha   90.00
_cell.angle_beta   90.00
_cell.angle_gamma   90.00
#
_symmetry.space_group_name_H-M   'P 1'
#
loop_
_entity.id
_entity.type
_entity.pdbx_description
1 polymer ?
#
loop_
_entity_poly.entity_id
_entity_poly.type
_entity_poly.pdbx_seq_one_letter_code
_entity_poly.pdbx_strand_id
1 'polypeptide(L)'
;MHKIVDKFIGDPFLYNFFIQSQASLIGTSCPSRYKVLKDEINHTVDDLQNIANLVSSGFQRATKSVEIATPTYYANVVTTSAKKWDMSDATGSTVFTTN
;
A
#
# COMPACT_ATOMS: atom_id res chain seq x y z
N MET A 1 12.81 12.01 -6.81
CA MET A 1 12.20 12.16 -8.15
C MET A 1 11.07 11.15 -8.23
N HIS A 2 9.83 11.62 -8.12
CA HIS A 2 8.61 10.79 -8.09
C HIS A 2 7.88 11.01 -9.41
N LYS A 3 7.39 9.95 -10.05
CA LYS A 3 6.68 10.06 -11.34
C LYS A 3 5.19 9.95 -11.09
N ILE A 4 4.45 10.95 -11.58
CA ILE A 4 3.01 11.08 -11.45
C ILE A 4 2.41 11.08 -12.86
N VAL A 5 1.37 10.28 -13.07
CA VAL A 5 0.68 10.19 -14.37
C VAL A 5 -0.81 10.44 -14.16
N ASP A 6 -1.28 11.60 -14.64
CA ASP A 6 -2.66 12.06 -14.44
C ASP A 6 -3.52 12.09 -15.72
N LYS A 7 -2.95 11.92 -16.92
CA LYS A 7 -3.61 12.46 -18.13
C LYS A 7 -4.17 11.50 -19.18
N PHE A 8 -4.10 10.17 -19.06
CA PHE A 8 -4.58 9.30 -20.16
C PHE A 8 -5.23 7.95 -19.80
N ILE A 9 -5.23 7.52 -18.54
CA ILE A 9 -5.71 6.18 -18.12
C ILE A 9 -6.74 6.25 -16.96
N GLY A 10 -7.24 7.45 -16.64
CA GLY A 10 -8.19 7.68 -15.55
C GLY A 10 -9.64 7.34 -15.91
N ASP A 11 -10.46 7.11 -14.90
CA ASP A 11 -11.91 6.97 -15.06
C ASP A 11 -12.50 8.39 -15.15
N PRO A 12 -13.34 8.73 -16.15
CA PRO A 12 -13.84 10.09 -16.32
C PRO A 12 -14.76 10.56 -15.18
N PHE A 13 -15.31 9.63 -14.38
CA PHE A 13 -16.20 9.95 -13.25
C PHE A 13 -15.52 9.81 -11.89
N LEU A 14 -14.53 8.92 -11.77
CA LEU A 14 -13.79 8.70 -10.52
C LEU A 14 -12.37 9.23 -10.61
N TYR A 15 -12.02 10.11 -9.69
CA TYR A 15 -10.67 10.63 -9.59
C TYR A 15 -9.67 9.53 -9.18
N ASN A 16 -8.78 9.19 -10.11
CA ASN A 16 -7.77 8.17 -9.95
C ASN A 16 -6.44 8.60 -10.60
N PHE A 17 -5.34 8.36 -9.88
CA PHE A 17 -4.00 8.77 -10.30
C PHE A 17 -3.00 7.66 -10.01
N PHE A 18 -1.92 7.63 -10.79
CA PHE A 18 -0.82 6.68 -10.61
C PHE A 18 0.41 7.39 -10.07
N ILE A 19 0.96 6.86 -8.98
CA ILE A 19 2.21 7.34 -8.39
C ILE A 19 3.24 6.23 -8.39
N GLN A 20 4.42 6.58 -8.87
CA GLN A 20 5.63 5.83 -8.63
C GLN A 20 6.51 6.59 -7.64
N SER A 21 6.46 6.15 -6.38
CA SER A 21 7.21 6.77 -5.28
C SER A 21 8.64 6.22 -5.15
N GLN A 22 8.89 5.02 -5.67
CA GLN A 22 10.18 4.32 -5.56
C GLN A 22 10.86 4.11 -6.92
N ALA A 23 12.19 4.19 -6.92
CA ALA A 23 13.00 3.75 -8.03
C ALA A 23 13.19 2.23 -7.93
N SER A 24 12.77 1.49 -8.96
CA SER A 24 13.05 0.05 -9.02
C SER A 24 14.55 -0.18 -9.14
N LEU A 25 15.10 -0.96 -8.21
CA LEU A 25 16.51 -1.34 -8.23
C LEU A 25 16.78 -2.39 -9.32
N ILE A 26 15.80 -3.28 -9.59
CA ILE A 26 15.87 -4.33 -10.60
C ILE A 26 14.50 -4.45 -11.28
N GLY A 27 14.48 -4.43 -12.61
CA GLY A 27 13.26 -4.60 -13.42
C GLY A 27 12.39 -3.35 -13.56
N THR A 28 11.22 -3.53 -14.19
CA THR A 28 10.25 -2.45 -14.41
C THR A 28 9.48 -2.16 -13.11
N SER A 29 9.37 -0.88 -12.75
CA SER A 29 8.56 -0.44 -11.62
C SER A 29 7.07 -0.58 -11.90
N CYS A 30 6.36 -1.27 -11.01
CA CYS A 30 4.91 -1.24 -10.95
C CYS A 30 4.48 0.08 -10.27
N PRO A 31 3.68 0.94 -10.92
CA PRO A 31 3.14 2.13 -10.29
C PRO A 31 1.91 1.79 -9.44
N SER A 32 1.76 2.42 -8.28
CA SER A 32 0.57 2.27 -7.44
C SER A 32 -0.58 3.14 -7.96
N ARG A 33 -1.76 2.55 -8.08
CA ARG A 33 -3.00 3.24 -8.44
C ARG A 33 -3.73 3.69 -7.17
N TYR A 34 -3.91 4.99 -7.01
CA TYR A 34 -4.75 5.58 -5.97
C TYR A 34 -6.11 5.93 -6.56
N LYS A 35 -7.18 5.59 -5.85
CA LYS A 35 -8.56 5.96 -6.18
C LYS A 35 -9.15 6.72 -5.01
N VAL A 36 -9.65 7.92 -5.26
CA VAL A 36 -10.39 8.68 -4.26
C VAL A 36 -11.83 8.21 -4.32
N LEU A 37 -12.28 7.55 -3.24
CA LEU A 37 -13.66 7.05 -3.15
C LEU A 37 -14.60 8.10 -2.57
N LYS A 38 -14.09 8.91 -1.64
CA LYS A 38 -14.84 9.93 -0.93
C LYS A 38 -13.88 11.03 -0.53
N ASP A 39 -14.22 12.26 -0.89
CA ASP A 39 -13.53 13.46 -0.45
C ASP A 39 -14.57 14.43 0.10
N GLU A 40 -14.42 14.80 1.38
CA GLU A 40 -15.28 15.78 2.06
C GLU A 40 -14.54 17.10 2.31
N ILE A 41 -13.22 17.13 2.10
CA ILE A 41 -12.33 18.25 2.42
C ILE A 41 -12.03 19.06 1.14
N ASN A 42 -12.44 18.56 -0.04
CA ASN A 42 -12.20 19.16 -1.35
C ASN A 42 -10.69 19.39 -1.59
N HIS A 43 -9.91 18.32 -1.48
CA HIS A 43 -8.48 18.41 -1.70
C HIS A 43 -8.15 18.69 -3.16
N THR A 44 -7.14 19.52 -3.38
CA THR A 44 -6.56 19.72 -4.70
C THR A 44 -5.79 18.46 -5.12
N VAL A 45 -5.72 18.22 -6.44
CA VAL A 45 -4.94 17.12 -7.03
C VAL A 45 -3.51 17.06 -6.51
N ASP A 46 -2.84 18.21 -6.49
CA ASP A 46 -1.45 18.34 -6.04
C ASP A 46 -1.32 18.01 -4.53
N ASP A 47 -2.31 18.35 -3.72
CA ASP A 47 -2.30 18.05 -2.29
C ASP A 47 -2.41 16.55 -2.04
N LEU A 48 -3.29 15.87 -2.75
CA LEU A 48 -3.44 14.41 -2.66
C LEU A 48 -2.17 13.68 -3.09
N GLN A 49 -1.51 14.17 -4.13
CA GLN A 49 -0.24 13.64 -4.60
C GLN A 49 0.88 13.85 -3.58
N ASN A 50 0.95 15.03 -2.97
CA ASN A 50 1.90 15.35 -1.91
C ASN A 50 1.69 14.49 -0.66
N ILE A 51 0.43 14.34 -0.22
CA ILE A 51 0.08 13.49 0.92
C ILE A 51 0.46 12.03 0.63
N ALA A 52 0.11 11.51 -0.54
CA ALA A 52 0.43 10.14 -0.92
C ALA A 52 1.95 9.90 -0.95
N ASN A 53 2.72 10.86 -1.45
CA ASN A 53 4.18 10.80 -1.45
C ASN A 53 4.75 10.86 -0.02
N LEU A 54 4.25 11.75 0.81
CA LEU A 54 4.66 11.89 2.20
C LEU A 54 4.39 10.61 3.00
N VAL A 55 3.19 10.04 2.86
CA VAL A 55 2.80 8.80 3.56
C VAL A 55 3.65 7.61 3.13
N SER A 56 4.02 7.54 1.85
CA SER A 56 4.88 6.48 1.28
C SER A 56 6.33 6.58 1.76
N SER A 57 6.81 7.79 2.05
CA SER A 57 8.15 8.04 2.58
C SER A 57 8.26 7.90 4.11
N GLY A 58 7.15 7.95 4.85
CA GLY A 58 7.11 7.90 6.31
C GLY A 58 7.32 6.50 6.94
N PHE A 59 7.78 5.52 6.18
CA PHE A 59 7.92 4.15 6.66
C PHE A 59 9.16 4.00 7.56
N GLN A 60 8.96 3.62 8.82
CA GLN A 60 10.06 3.57 9.80
C GLN A 60 11.01 2.38 9.62
N ARG A 61 10.58 1.28 8.97
CA ARG A 61 11.42 0.07 8.84
C ARG A 61 12.35 0.12 7.62
N ALA A 62 12.17 1.05 6.68
CA ALA A 62 13.07 1.22 5.55
C ALA A 62 13.22 2.70 5.23
N THR A 63 14.46 3.15 5.02
CA THR A 63 14.79 4.51 4.56
C THR A 63 14.50 4.74 3.07
N LYS A 64 13.75 3.82 2.46
CA LYS A 64 13.38 3.84 1.04
C LYS A 64 11.88 4.09 0.95
N SER A 65 11.51 4.95 0.02
CA SER A 65 10.12 5.16 -0.38
C SER A 65 9.51 3.84 -0.82
N VAL A 66 8.30 3.54 -0.35
CA VAL A 66 7.59 2.28 -0.62
C VAL A 66 6.54 2.53 -1.70
N GLU A 67 6.36 1.60 -2.65
CA GLU A 67 5.32 1.76 -3.68
C GLU A 67 3.90 1.89 -3.11
N ILE A 68 3.57 1.12 -2.07
CA ILE A 68 2.28 1.21 -1.37
C ILE A 68 2.35 2.15 -0.16
N ALA A 69 1.22 2.74 0.20
CA ALA A 69 1.09 3.56 1.41
C ALA A 69 1.52 2.77 2.67
N THR A 70 2.36 3.39 3.50
CA THR A 70 2.83 2.89 4.80
C THR A 70 1.72 2.27 5.68
N PRO A 71 0.56 2.91 5.92
CA PRO A 71 -0.49 2.31 6.75
C PRO A 71 -1.05 1.02 6.15
N THR A 72 -1.23 0.94 4.84
CA THR A 72 -1.69 -0.27 4.15
C THR A 72 -0.68 -1.41 4.30
N TYR A 73 0.62 -1.08 4.23
CA TYR A 73 1.68 -2.06 4.48
C TYR A 73 1.61 -2.62 5.91
N TYR A 74 1.43 -1.75 6.91
CA TYR A 74 1.27 -2.19 8.30
C TYR A 74 0.04 -3.06 8.50
N ALA A 75 -1.10 -2.72 7.88
CA ALA A 75 -2.31 -3.54 7.94
C ALA A 75 -2.06 -4.96 7.41
N ASN A 76 -1.30 -5.10 6.33
CA ASN A 76 -0.95 -6.42 5.78
C ASN A 76 -0.05 -7.22 6.73
N VAL A 77 0.95 -6.57 7.34
CA VAL A 77 1.82 -7.20 8.35
C VAL A 77 0.98 -7.70 9.53
N VAL A 78 0.10 -6.86 10.08
CA VAL A 78 -0.79 -7.22 11.19
C VAL A 78 -1.72 -8.37 10.80
N THR A 79 -2.31 -8.33 9.60
CA THR A 79 -3.20 -9.40 9.11
C THR A 79 -2.45 -10.73 9.00
N THR A 80 -1.21 -10.71 8.50
CA THR A 80 -0.37 -11.92 8.41
C THR A 80 -0.03 -12.45 9.79
N SER A 81 0.31 -11.57 10.74
CA SER A 81 0.52 -11.96 12.13
C SER A 81 -0.75 -12.57 12.71
N ALA A 82 -1.91 -11.90 12.63
CA ALA A 82 -3.19 -12.38 13.18
C ALA A 82 -3.58 -13.76 12.65
N LYS A 83 -3.44 -14.00 11.34
CA LYS A 83 -3.67 -15.32 10.74
C LYS A 83 -2.81 -16.42 11.33
N LYS A 84 -1.58 -16.11 11.75
CA LYS A 84 -0.69 -17.09 12.40
C LYS A 84 -1.22 -17.50 13.78
N TRP A 85 -1.80 -16.56 14.53
CA TRP A 85 -2.40 -16.85 15.84
C TRP A 85 -3.67 -17.69 15.70
N ASP A 86 -4.54 -17.34 14.74
CA ASP A 86 -5.75 -18.12 14.46
C ASP A 86 -5.43 -19.57 14.03
N MET A 87 -4.35 -19.74 13.25
CA MET A 87 -3.90 -21.07 12.81
C MET A 87 -3.20 -21.85 13.93
N SER A 88 -2.59 -21.20 14.93
CA SER A 88 -2.02 -21.91 16.08
C SER A 88 -3.11 -22.51 16.97
N ASP A 89 -4.28 -21.86 17.07
CA ASP A 89 -5.42 -22.41 17.81
C ASP A 89 -6.02 -23.63 17.07
N ALA A 90 -6.01 -23.62 15.73
CA ALA A 90 -6.40 -24.78 14.92
C ALA A 90 -5.40 -25.97 14.99
N THR A 91 -4.11 -25.67 15.14
CA THR A 91 -3.04 -26.68 15.24
C THR A 91 -3.01 -27.39 16.60
N GLY A 92 -3.73 -26.88 17.61
CA GLY A 92 -3.94 -27.57 18.89
C GLY A 92 -4.70 -28.91 18.79
N SER A 93 -5.21 -29.29 17.61
CA SER A 93 -5.97 -30.53 17.39
C SER A 93 -5.24 -31.63 16.59
N THR A 94 -4.00 -31.44 16.14
CA THR A 94 -3.22 -32.49 15.43
C THR A 94 -1.96 -32.94 16.16
N VAL A 95 -1.89 -32.77 17.48
CA VAL A 95 -1.01 -33.59 18.33
C VAL A 95 -1.70 -34.91 18.64
N PHE A 96 -1.83 -35.77 17.63
CA PHE A 96 -2.06 -37.20 17.87
C PHE A 96 -0.70 -37.88 18.08
N THR A 97 -0.50 -38.36 19.30
CA THR A 97 0.57 -39.27 19.75
C THR A 97 0.60 -40.58 18.93
N THR A 98 1.73 -41.31 19.02
CA THR A 98 2.08 -42.69 18.55
C THR A 98 2.35 -42.82 17.05
N ASN A 99 3.52 -43.27 16.54
CA ASN A 99 4.67 -44.02 17.09
C ASN A 99 6.00 -43.41 16.62
#